data_AF-A0A952GHM9-F1
#
_entry.id   AF-A0A952GHM9-F1
#
_cell.length_a   1.000
_cell.length_b   1.000
_cell.length_c   1.000
_cell.angle_alpha   90.00
_cell.angle_beta   90.00
_cell.angle_gamma   90.00
#
_symmetry.space_group_name_H-M   'P 1'
#
loop_
_entity.id
_entity.type
_entity.pdbx_description
1 polymer ?
#
loop_
_entity_poly.entity_id
_entity_poly.type
_entity_poly.pdbx_seq_one_letter_code
_entity_poly.pdbx_strand_id
1 'polypeptide(L)'
;LRQADGSQMLNLESFKMQPGDVISLYATARDGHAESKTEISFIQADPFEREFSQSQAGGGGGGGGGGGRQDQGEISRREKELIAQTWKQQNDKAATRKSGEDQAKFLSDVQSKLRQQVDALSSRLDSRDMTAMNESFNSFEKDMQEASKAMIPATDKLRQMQWKDAIGNEQKALQYLLRAEATFRQIQVAFGQRGGGGGGGGGSMGRDLATLLDLELDTAKNQYESAQTGSPQEEKEKKIDDALQKLDALARRQEELAQQQRNNPQQSFQERWQQEMLRREAEQLQKQMEQLAQNQNGQQGQQTGQQSGQQGSQAGSQSGSSQSGSQSGSQPGSRSASASGSSGSQSGNQRGDDPRVQQALDRLRRANDEMKRAASPQAGQQNSQQAANEAARRAAESLRQATGLMGGAQQQQASGKLDGLSQEADRIAKEERNQADRIRQFVDEQNRKGPATTMQEMVDRSNARNRIADDRQKLSEDFSRLQNNLRNTARQLAPTQPGVSGKLRDALNAADQDGLDNRVQR
;
A
#
# COMPACT_ATOMS: atom_id res chain seq x y z
N LEU A 1 15.15 -31.32 23.75
CA LEU A 1 15.53 -31.02 22.36
C LEU A 1 16.97 -31.48 22.19
N ARG A 2 17.25 -32.42 21.28
CA ARG A 2 18.63 -32.72 20.88
C ARG A 2 18.99 -31.71 19.80
N GLN A 3 19.99 -30.88 20.06
CA GLN A 3 20.53 -29.92 19.10
C GLN A 3 21.83 -30.49 18.54
N ALA A 4 22.01 -30.42 17.23
CA ALA A 4 23.22 -30.84 16.54
C ALA A 4 23.61 -29.74 15.57
N ASP A 5 24.87 -29.31 15.65
CA ASP A 5 25.42 -28.23 14.84
C ASP A 5 26.55 -28.79 13.97
N GLY A 6 26.61 -28.36 12.71
CA GLY A 6 27.64 -28.75 11.76
C GLY A 6 27.95 -27.60 10.82
N SER A 7 29.22 -27.48 10.43
CA SER A 7 29.68 -26.48 9.47
C SER A 7 30.33 -27.16 8.27
N GLN A 8 30.07 -26.63 7.08
CA GLN A 8 30.69 -27.09 5.85
C GLN A 8 31.07 -25.87 5.01
N MET A 9 32.31 -25.82 4.54
CA MET A 9 32.79 -24.78 3.63
C MET A 9 32.60 -25.22 2.19
N LEU A 10 31.90 -24.40 1.41
CA LEU A 10 31.68 -24.59 -0.02
C LEU A 10 32.50 -23.54 -0.78
N ASN A 11 33.61 -23.98 -1.38
CA ASN A 11 34.44 -23.11 -2.22
C ASN A 11 33.78 -22.95 -3.60
N LEU A 12 33.29 -21.74 -3.89
CA LEU A 12 32.59 -21.43 -5.13
C LEU A 12 33.50 -21.53 -6.38
N GLU A 13 34.82 -21.37 -6.19
CA GLU A 13 35.85 -21.48 -7.23
C GLU A 13 35.90 -22.89 -7.88
N SER A 14 35.60 -23.93 -7.10
CA SER A 14 35.59 -25.33 -7.55
C SER A 14 34.50 -25.60 -8.59
N PHE A 15 33.43 -24.79 -8.57
CA PHE A 15 32.26 -24.95 -9.43
C PHE A 15 32.33 -24.09 -10.70
N LYS A 16 33.42 -23.33 -10.91
CA LYS A 16 33.58 -22.42 -12.06
C LYS A 16 32.37 -21.51 -12.28
N MET A 17 31.80 -21.00 -11.18
CA MET A 17 30.58 -20.17 -11.19
C MET A 17 30.79 -18.90 -12.01
N GLN A 18 29.78 -18.52 -12.77
CA GLN A 18 29.72 -17.27 -13.52
C GLN A 18 28.73 -16.29 -12.88
N PRO A 19 28.88 -14.96 -13.09
CA PRO A 19 27.88 -13.99 -12.66
C PRO A 19 26.47 -14.37 -13.14
N GLY A 20 25.53 -14.46 -12.20
CA GLY A 20 24.17 -14.92 -12.46
C GLY A 20 23.91 -16.40 -12.15
N ASP A 21 24.93 -17.19 -11.82
CA ASP A 21 24.70 -18.54 -11.28
C ASP A 21 24.15 -18.47 -9.85
N VAL A 22 23.33 -19.47 -9.50
CA VAL A 22 22.64 -19.54 -8.21
C VAL A 22 22.82 -20.90 -7.54
N ILE A 23 23.00 -20.88 -6.23
CA ILE A 23 23.05 -22.07 -5.38
C ILE A 23 21.78 -22.12 -4.55
N SER A 24 21.02 -23.19 -4.74
CA SER A 24 19.87 -23.54 -3.91
C SER A 24 20.34 -24.32 -2.69
N LEU A 25 20.03 -23.84 -1.49
CA LEU A 25 20.41 -24.45 -0.22
C LEU A 25 19.16 -24.90 0.54
N TYR A 26 19.13 -26.17 0.94
CA TYR A 26 18.12 -26.71 1.85
C TYR A 26 18.72 -27.87 2.65
N ALA A 27 18.28 -28.02 3.89
CA ALA A 27 18.60 -29.16 4.75
C ALA A 27 17.43 -30.17 4.77
N THR A 28 17.79 -31.46 4.83
CA THR A 28 16.85 -32.58 4.96
C THR A 28 17.20 -33.37 6.22
N ALA A 29 16.26 -33.50 7.15
CA ALA A 29 16.38 -34.36 8.32
C ALA A 29 15.57 -35.64 8.12
N ARG A 30 16.18 -36.79 8.44
CA ARG A 30 15.55 -38.11 8.32
C ARG A 30 15.54 -38.81 9.66
N ASP A 31 14.38 -39.33 10.04
CA ASP A 31 14.17 -40.19 11.20
C ASP A 31 13.37 -41.43 10.76
N GLY A 32 14.07 -42.55 10.55
CA GLY A 32 13.47 -43.77 9.97
C GLY A 32 12.82 -43.52 8.61
N HIS A 33 11.50 -43.67 8.53
CA HIS A 33 10.70 -43.37 7.32
C HIS A 33 10.18 -41.92 7.27
N ALA A 34 10.37 -41.13 8.33
CA ALA A 34 9.99 -39.73 8.36
C ALA A 34 11.12 -38.87 7.78
N GLU A 35 10.80 -38.07 6.76
CA GLU A 35 11.71 -37.06 6.18
C GLU A 35 11.08 -35.68 6.35
N SER A 36 11.82 -34.72 6.90
CA SER A 36 11.46 -33.31 6.95
C SER A 36 12.51 -32.48 6.22
N LYS A 37 12.05 -31.43 5.53
CA LYS A 37 12.92 -30.54 4.76
C LYS A 37 12.69 -29.11 5.22
N THR A 38 13.77 -28.34 5.24
CA THR A 38 13.73 -26.90 5.50
C THR A 38 13.25 -26.14 4.26
N GLU A 39 12.99 -24.84 4.42
CA GLU A 39 12.76 -23.93 3.30
C GLU A 39 14.00 -23.84 2.40
N ILE A 40 13.77 -23.56 1.12
CA ILE A 40 14.83 -23.36 0.14
C ILE A 40 15.36 -21.93 0.22
N SER A 41 16.67 -21.77 0.26
CA SER A 41 17.36 -20.48 0.22
C SER A 41 18.25 -20.39 -1.01
N PHE A 42 18.51 -19.18 -1.50
CA PHE A 42 19.30 -18.96 -2.72
C PHE A 42 20.51 -18.07 -2.44
N ILE A 43 21.68 -18.51 -2.88
CA ILE A 43 22.93 -17.73 -2.87
C ILE A 43 23.27 -17.44 -4.33
N GLN A 44 23.36 -16.15 -4.68
CA GLN A 44 23.66 -15.71 -6.04
C GLN A 44 25.13 -15.35 -6.18
N ALA A 45 25.75 -15.78 -7.28
CA ALA A 45 27.08 -15.35 -7.66
C ALA A 45 27.00 -13.96 -8.33
N ASP A 46 27.52 -12.96 -7.64
CA ASP A 46 27.64 -11.59 -8.16
C ASP A 46 29.07 -11.35 -8.67
N PRO A 47 29.24 -10.50 -9.70
CA PRO A 47 30.56 -10.16 -10.19
C PRO A 47 31.39 -9.45 -9.11
N PHE A 48 32.67 -9.82 -9.02
CA PHE A 48 33.60 -9.25 -8.02
C PHE A 48 33.95 -7.79 -8.31
N GLU A 49 33.94 -7.39 -9.59
CA GLU A 49 34.24 -6.04 -10.00
C GLU A 49 33.08 -5.11 -9.66
N ARG A 50 33.29 -4.26 -8.65
CA ARG A 50 32.41 -3.12 -8.40
C ARG A 50 32.74 -2.06 -9.44
N GLU A 51 32.02 -2.07 -10.55
CA GLU A 51 32.15 -0.99 -11.52
C GLU A 51 31.52 0.28 -10.94
N PHE A 52 32.37 1.23 -10.53
CA PHE A 52 31.94 2.54 -10.05
C PHE A 52 31.66 3.43 -11.26
N SER A 53 30.41 3.82 -11.46
CA SER A 53 30.09 5.00 -12.28
C SER A 53 30.27 6.24 -11.41
N GLN A 54 31.31 7.04 -11.69
CA GLN A 54 31.51 8.32 -11.03
C GLN A 54 30.44 9.28 -11.56
N SER A 55 29.37 9.51 -10.81
CA SER A 55 28.50 10.63 -11.07
C SER A 55 29.30 11.90 -10.77
N GLN A 56 29.79 12.56 -11.83
CA GLN A 56 30.34 13.90 -11.68
C GLN A 56 29.15 14.83 -11.41
N ALA A 57 28.73 14.89 -10.15
CA ALA A 57 27.79 15.85 -9.65
C ALA A 57 28.44 17.24 -9.74
N GLY A 58 28.27 17.89 -10.89
CA GLY A 58 28.34 19.34 -10.99
C GLY A 58 27.32 19.93 -10.03
N GLY A 59 27.76 20.89 -9.22
CA GLY A 59 26.94 21.53 -8.19
C GLY A 59 25.63 22.07 -8.75
N GLY A 60 24.53 21.66 -8.11
CA GLY A 60 23.19 22.12 -8.40
C GLY A 60 22.22 21.38 -7.50
N GLY A 61 21.70 22.06 -6.48
CA GLY A 61 20.74 21.47 -5.55
C GLY A 61 19.47 21.01 -6.24
N GLY A 62 18.91 19.90 -5.76
CA GLY A 62 17.64 19.36 -6.24
C GLY A 62 17.56 17.87 -5.96
N GLY A 63 16.60 17.46 -5.15
CA GLY A 63 16.46 16.08 -4.66
C GLY A 63 16.24 15.04 -5.76
N GLY A 64 16.45 13.78 -5.41
CA GLY A 64 16.02 12.67 -6.24
C GLY A 64 16.76 11.36 -5.96
N GLY A 65 16.06 10.44 -5.31
CA GLY A 65 16.06 9.03 -5.72
C GLY A 65 17.35 8.22 -5.54
N GLY A 66 17.65 7.82 -4.31
CA GLY A 66 18.46 6.62 -4.04
C GLY A 66 17.70 5.30 -4.24
N GLY A 67 16.65 5.27 -5.07
CA GLY A 67 15.73 4.13 -5.23
C GLY A 67 16.10 3.14 -6.35
N GLY A 68 16.97 3.50 -7.29
CA GLY A 68 17.15 2.73 -8.54
C GLY A 68 17.87 1.38 -8.45
N ARG A 69 18.12 0.83 -7.25
CA ARG A 69 18.72 -0.52 -7.07
C ARG A 69 17.71 -1.59 -6.68
N GLN A 70 16.46 -1.23 -6.36
CA GLN A 70 15.48 -2.21 -5.86
C GLN A 70 14.59 -2.82 -6.96
N ASP A 71 14.40 -2.14 -8.09
CA ASP A 71 13.43 -2.55 -9.13
C ASP A 71 14.00 -3.53 -10.17
N GLN A 72 15.34 -3.59 -10.34
CA GLN A 72 15.95 -4.32 -11.46
C GLN A 72 15.98 -5.85 -11.29
N GLY A 73 15.80 -6.34 -10.06
CA GLY A 73 15.76 -7.77 -9.74
C GLY A 73 14.35 -8.28 -9.46
N GLU A 74 13.29 -7.55 -9.82
CA GLU A 74 11.92 -7.98 -9.48
C GLU A 74 11.52 -9.30 -10.15
N ILE A 75 11.87 -9.50 -11.43
CA ILE A 75 11.51 -10.73 -12.17
C ILE A 75 12.24 -11.95 -11.56
N SER A 76 13.54 -11.82 -11.27
CA SER A 76 14.34 -12.88 -10.66
C SER A 76 13.93 -13.14 -9.20
N ARG A 77 13.51 -12.11 -8.44
CA ARG A 77 12.95 -12.25 -7.10
C ARG A 77 11.60 -12.96 -7.12
N ARG A 78 10.71 -12.63 -8.05
CA ARG A 78 9.41 -13.29 -8.22
C ARG A 78 9.59 -14.78 -8.56
N GLU A 79 10.55 -15.12 -9.42
CA GLU A 79 10.87 -16.51 -9.71
C GLU A 79 11.42 -17.24 -8.46
N LYS A 80 12.29 -16.61 -7.65
CA LYS A 80 12.76 -17.18 -6.37
C LYS A 80 11.61 -17.43 -5.40
N GLU A 81 10.67 -16.51 -5.29
CA GLU A 81 9.49 -16.66 -4.44
C GLU A 81 8.59 -17.79 -4.95
N LEU A 82 8.39 -17.88 -6.26
CA LEU A 82 7.61 -18.93 -6.87
C LEU A 82 8.23 -20.31 -6.60
N ILE A 83 9.54 -20.47 -6.77
CA ILE A 83 10.26 -21.71 -6.40
C ILE A 83 10.09 -22.03 -4.92
N ALA A 84 10.17 -21.02 -4.04
CA ALA A 84 9.98 -21.22 -2.61
C ALA A 84 8.55 -21.73 -2.28
N GLN A 85 7.53 -21.20 -2.96
CA GLN A 85 6.15 -21.67 -2.81
C GLN A 85 5.97 -23.08 -3.39
N THR A 86 6.51 -23.37 -4.57
CA THR A 86 6.49 -24.71 -5.18
C THR A 86 7.20 -25.73 -4.28
N TRP A 87 8.34 -25.36 -3.69
CA TRP A 87 9.07 -26.19 -2.72
C TRP A 87 8.28 -26.43 -1.44
N LYS A 88 7.60 -25.41 -0.91
CA LYS A 88 6.72 -25.54 0.26
C LYS A 88 5.60 -26.54 -0.02
N GLN A 89 4.98 -26.45 -1.19
CA GLN A 89 3.88 -27.35 -1.58
C GLN A 89 4.35 -28.77 -1.86
N GLN A 90 5.54 -28.94 -2.43
CA GLN A 90 6.17 -30.25 -2.56
C GLN A 90 6.37 -30.93 -1.19
N ASN A 91 6.67 -30.14 -0.16
CA ASN A 91 6.99 -30.63 1.18
C ASN A 91 5.78 -30.67 2.12
N ASP A 92 4.63 -30.13 1.71
CA ASP A 92 3.41 -30.15 2.51
C ASP A 92 2.74 -31.53 2.45
N LYS A 93 2.99 -32.35 3.47
CA LYS A 93 2.39 -33.68 3.61
C LYS A 93 0.95 -33.65 4.13
N ALA A 94 0.46 -32.49 4.60
CA ALA A 94 -0.89 -32.32 5.13
C ALA A 94 -1.86 -31.70 4.11
N ALA A 95 -1.36 -31.30 2.94
CA ALA A 95 -2.17 -30.72 1.89
C ALA A 95 -3.28 -31.68 1.41
N THR A 96 -4.51 -31.19 1.39
CA THR A 96 -5.65 -31.92 0.80
C THR A 96 -5.58 -31.84 -0.73
N ARG A 97 -6.12 -32.84 -1.43
CA ARG A 97 -6.14 -32.88 -2.91
C ARG A 97 -6.73 -31.60 -3.52
N LYS A 98 -7.81 -31.08 -2.93
CA LYS A 98 -8.45 -29.83 -3.35
C LYS A 98 -7.54 -28.60 -3.16
N SER A 99 -6.88 -28.49 -2.01
CA SER A 99 -5.91 -27.42 -1.74
C SER A 99 -4.71 -27.49 -2.69
N GLY A 100 -4.24 -28.69 -3.04
CA GLY A 100 -3.16 -28.90 -4.00
C GLY A 100 -3.56 -28.49 -5.42
N GLU A 101 -4.79 -28.78 -5.84
CA GLU A 101 -5.32 -28.37 -7.15
C GLU A 101 -5.50 -26.85 -7.27
N ASP A 102 -6.03 -26.20 -6.23
CA ASP A 102 -6.20 -24.75 -6.19
C ASP A 102 -4.84 -24.03 -6.24
N GLN A 103 -3.86 -24.55 -5.48
CA GLN A 103 -2.51 -24.03 -5.49
C GLN A 103 -1.78 -24.32 -6.81
N ALA A 104 -2.02 -25.47 -7.44
CA ALA A 104 -1.44 -25.82 -8.75
C ALA A 104 -1.89 -24.85 -9.83
N LYS A 105 -3.20 -24.56 -9.86
CA LYS A 105 -3.76 -23.52 -10.75
C LYS A 105 -3.11 -22.18 -10.47
N PHE A 106 -3.11 -21.75 -9.21
CA PHE A 106 -2.51 -20.47 -8.81
C PHE A 106 -1.04 -20.34 -9.23
N LEU A 107 -0.17 -21.29 -8.84
CA LEU A 107 1.25 -21.25 -9.16
C LEU A 107 1.49 -21.33 -10.67
N SER A 108 0.72 -22.14 -11.40
CA SER A 108 0.85 -22.22 -12.85
C SER A 108 0.44 -20.93 -13.55
N ASP A 109 -0.60 -20.24 -13.06
CA ASP A 109 -1.04 -18.96 -13.62
C ASP A 109 -0.03 -17.85 -13.33
N VAL A 110 0.57 -17.84 -12.13
CA VAL A 110 1.65 -16.91 -11.79
C VAL A 110 2.87 -17.16 -12.68
N GLN A 111 3.30 -18.42 -12.85
CA GLN A 111 4.43 -18.77 -13.72
C GLN A 111 4.17 -18.40 -15.18
N SER A 112 2.95 -18.64 -15.67
CA SER A 112 2.55 -18.26 -17.03
C SER A 112 2.58 -16.75 -17.25
N LYS A 113 2.16 -15.96 -16.25
CA LYS A 113 2.20 -14.50 -16.32
C LYS A 113 3.62 -13.96 -16.25
N LEU A 114 4.46 -14.53 -15.37
CA LEU A 114 5.87 -14.15 -15.27
C LEU A 114 6.59 -14.40 -16.60
N ARG A 115 6.29 -15.52 -17.27
CA ARG A 115 6.75 -15.80 -18.63
C ARG A 115 6.30 -14.73 -19.63
N GLN A 116 5.03 -14.36 -19.62
CA GLN A 116 4.50 -13.29 -20.51
C GLN A 116 5.21 -11.96 -20.29
N GLN A 117 5.57 -11.63 -19.04
CA GLN A 117 6.35 -10.43 -18.71
C GLN A 117 7.77 -10.48 -19.30
N VAL A 118 8.42 -11.65 -19.20
CA VAL A 118 9.75 -11.87 -19.80
C VAL A 118 9.69 -11.78 -21.34
N ASP A 119 8.68 -12.38 -21.96
CA ASP A 119 8.44 -12.32 -23.42
C ASP A 119 8.20 -10.88 -23.90
N ALA A 120 7.35 -10.12 -23.19
CA ALA A 120 7.05 -8.73 -23.53
C ALA A 120 8.29 -7.85 -23.40
N LEU A 121 9.09 -8.04 -22.35
CA LEU A 121 10.34 -7.32 -22.13
C LEU A 121 11.36 -7.62 -23.24
N SER A 122 11.55 -8.90 -23.59
CA SER A 122 12.44 -9.31 -24.68
C SER A 122 12.00 -8.75 -26.03
N SER A 123 10.69 -8.80 -26.36
CA SER A 123 10.14 -8.29 -27.62
C SER A 123 10.28 -6.77 -27.77
N ARG A 124 10.15 -6.02 -26.68
CA ARG A 124 10.37 -4.56 -26.69
C ARG A 124 11.84 -4.17 -26.89
N LEU A 125 12.77 -5.02 -26.47
CA LEU A 125 14.19 -4.82 -26.72
C LEU A 125 14.55 -5.11 -28.19
N ASP A 126 13.99 -6.18 -28.75
CA ASP A 126 14.16 -6.54 -30.17
C ASP A 126 13.59 -5.44 -31.10
N SER A 127 12.35 -4.99 -30.86
CA SER A 127 11.69 -3.95 -31.67
C SER A 127 12.39 -2.59 -31.69
N ARG A 128 13.34 -2.33 -30.79
CA ARG A 128 14.08 -1.07 -30.75
C ARG A 128 15.31 -1.05 -31.68
N ASP A 129 15.53 -2.07 -32.51
CA ASP A 129 16.66 -2.16 -33.47
C ASP A 129 18.02 -1.91 -32.77
N MET A 130 18.11 -2.37 -31.51
CA MET A 130 19.25 -2.22 -30.62
C MET A 130 20.25 -3.38 -30.70
N THR A 131 19.85 -4.45 -31.38
CA THR A 131 20.63 -5.66 -31.71
C THR A 131 21.83 -5.37 -32.61
N ALA A 132 21.83 -4.23 -33.31
CA ALA A 132 22.88 -3.87 -34.26
C ALA A 132 24.17 -3.31 -33.64
N MET A 133 24.21 -2.97 -32.34
CA MET A 133 25.34 -2.19 -31.79
C MET A 133 26.08 -2.75 -30.57
N ASN A 134 25.66 -3.85 -29.91
CA ASN A 134 26.40 -4.39 -28.76
C ASN A 134 26.11 -5.87 -28.46
N GLU A 135 27.16 -6.69 -28.34
CA GLU A 135 27.11 -8.13 -28.02
C GLU A 135 26.37 -8.44 -26.71
N SER A 136 26.47 -7.56 -25.71
CA SER A 136 25.79 -7.69 -24.41
C SER A 136 24.25 -7.62 -24.51
N PHE A 137 23.69 -6.89 -25.48
CA PHE A 137 22.22 -6.88 -25.65
C PHE A 137 21.73 -8.20 -26.26
N ASN A 138 22.47 -8.75 -27.21
CA ASN A 138 22.16 -10.03 -27.83
C ASN A 138 22.24 -11.16 -26.78
N SER A 139 23.20 -11.12 -25.87
CA SER A 139 23.28 -12.09 -24.76
C SER A 139 22.14 -11.91 -23.75
N PHE A 140 21.80 -10.67 -23.39
CA PHE A 140 20.66 -10.37 -22.52
C PHE A 140 19.34 -10.91 -23.09
N GLU A 141 19.07 -10.61 -24.37
CA GLU A 141 17.86 -11.05 -25.06
C GLU A 141 17.79 -12.57 -25.14
N LYS A 142 18.89 -13.21 -25.53
CA LYS A 142 18.98 -14.67 -25.60
C LYS A 142 18.69 -15.32 -24.24
N ASP A 143 19.26 -14.78 -23.17
CA ASP A 143 19.00 -15.29 -21.82
C ASP A 143 17.53 -15.09 -21.42
N MET A 144 16.90 -13.95 -21.74
CA MET A 144 15.47 -13.74 -21.48
C MET A 144 14.57 -14.69 -22.29
N GLN A 145 14.91 -14.96 -23.56
CA GLN A 145 14.17 -15.94 -24.37
C GLN A 145 14.31 -17.37 -23.83
N GLU A 146 15.51 -17.76 -23.41
CA GLU A 146 15.73 -19.08 -22.80
C GLU A 146 15.05 -19.20 -21.42
N ALA A 147 14.99 -18.12 -20.65
CA ALA A 147 14.18 -18.06 -19.42
C ALA A 147 12.71 -18.33 -19.72
N SER A 148 12.12 -17.62 -20.69
CA SER A 148 10.72 -17.83 -21.08
C SER A 148 10.45 -19.26 -21.56
N LYS A 149 11.34 -19.83 -22.39
CA LYS A 149 11.24 -21.23 -22.85
C LYS A 149 11.28 -22.22 -21.69
N ALA A 150 12.12 -21.98 -20.67
CA ALA A 150 12.20 -22.82 -19.48
C ALA A 150 10.95 -22.69 -18.57
N MET A 151 10.26 -21.55 -18.60
CA MET A 151 9.02 -21.35 -17.84
C MET A 151 7.82 -22.11 -18.42
N ILE A 152 7.80 -22.42 -19.73
CA ILE A 152 6.71 -23.20 -20.36
C ILE A 152 6.54 -24.59 -19.71
N PRO A 153 7.57 -25.46 -19.69
CA PRO A 153 7.43 -26.74 -19.02
C PRO A 153 7.25 -26.59 -17.51
N ALA A 154 7.72 -25.51 -16.87
CA ALA A 154 7.40 -25.24 -15.47
C ALA A 154 5.89 -25.07 -15.25
N THR A 155 5.24 -24.20 -16.04
CA THR A 155 3.78 -23.99 -15.99
C THR A 155 3.00 -25.28 -16.19
N ASP A 156 3.36 -26.09 -17.19
CA ASP A 156 2.65 -27.34 -17.47
C ASP A 156 2.80 -28.36 -16.34
N LYS A 157 4.00 -28.45 -15.75
CA LYS A 157 4.29 -29.34 -14.62
C LYS A 157 3.58 -28.88 -13.35
N LEU A 158 3.48 -27.57 -13.11
CA LEU A 158 2.70 -26.99 -12.01
C LEU A 158 1.21 -27.33 -12.14
N ARG A 159 0.63 -27.20 -13.35
CA ARG A 159 -0.78 -27.59 -13.60
C ARG A 159 -1.07 -29.05 -13.31
N GLN A 160 -0.09 -29.91 -13.55
CA GLN A 160 -0.20 -31.36 -13.32
C GLN A 160 0.14 -31.77 -11.87
N MET A 161 0.36 -30.80 -10.95
CA MET A 161 0.82 -31.04 -9.57
C MET A 161 2.17 -31.80 -9.51
N GLN A 162 2.98 -31.73 -10.56
CA GLN A 162 4.31 -32.35 -10.62
C GLN A 162 5.36 -31.41 -10.02
N TRP A 163 5.21 -31.08 -8.73
CA TRP A 163 6.03 -30.08 -8.02
C TRP A 163 7.53 -30.33 -8.16
N LYS A 164 7.95 -31.59 -8.05
CA LYS A 164 9.36 -31.97 -8.14
C LYS A 164 9.96 -31.67 -9.51
N ASP A 165 9.20 -31.92 -10.57
CA ASP A 165 9.65 -31.70 -11.95
C ASP A 165 9.50 -30.21 -12.34
N ALA A 166 8.53 -29.51 -11.75
CA ALA A 166 8.35 -28.07 -11.92
C ALA A 166 9.57 -27.29 -11.40
N ILE A 167 10.04 -27.58 -10.19
CA ILE A 167 11.18 -26.88 -9.57
C ILE A 167 12.44 -26.97 -10.43
N GLY A 168 12.68 -28.10 -11.09
CA GLY A 168 13.83 -28.24 -12.00
C GLY A 168 13.76 -27.29 -13.21
N ASN A 169 12.56 -26.97 -13.69
CA ASN A 169 12.36 -26.02 -14.78
C ASN A 169 12.35 -24.56 -14.30
N GLU A 170 11.73 -24.30 -13.14
CA GLU A 170 11.77 -22.98 -12.48
C GLU A 170 13.21 -22.56 -12.14
N GLN A 171 14.05 -23.47 -11.63
CA GLN A 171 15.46 -23.18 -11.37
C GLN A 171 16.24 -22.85 -12.64
N LYS A 172 15.94 -23.50 -13.76
CA LYS A 172 16.55 -23.16 -15.06
C LYS A 172 16.11 -21.78 -15.53
N ALA A 173 14.82 -21.47 -15.41
CA ALA A 173 14.30 -20.14 -15.72
C ALA A 173 14.99 -19.08 -14.86
N LEU A 174 15.12 -19.33 -13.55
CA LEU A 174 15.82 -18.45 -12.62
C LEU A 174 17.29 -18.22 -13.03
N GLN A 175 18.01 -19.26 -13.42
CA GLN A 175 19.41 -19.13 -13.85
C GLN A 175 19.53 -18.18 -15.04
N TYR A 176 18.69 -18.34 -16.06
CA TYR A 176 18.69 -17.46 -17.22
C TYR A 176 18.30 -16.03 -16.87
N LEU A 177 17.29 -15.84 -16.01
CA LEU A 177 16.90 -14.51 -15.52
C LEU A 177 18.04 -13.80 -14.79
N LEU A 178 18.79 -14.52 -13.95
CA LEU A 178 19.90 -13.97 -13.20
C LEU A 178 21.11 -13.65 -14.09
N ARG A 179 21.38 -14.46 -15.11
CA ARG A 179 22.40 -14.16 -16.12
C ARG A 179 22.02 -12.93 -16.96
N ALA A 180 20.75 -12.81 -17.33
CA ALA A 180 20.25 -11.61 -17.98
C ALA A 180 20.37 -10.39 -17.06
N GLU A 181 20.04 -10.50 -15.77
CA GLU A 181 20.21 -9.41 -14.79
C GLU A 181 21.68 -8.98 -14.64
N ALA A 182 22.62 -9.94 -14.65
CA ALA A 182 24.05 -9.64 -14.64
C ALA A 182 24.50 -8.90 -15.91
N THR A 183 24.05 -9.36 -17.08
CA THR A 183 24.33 -8.72 -18.37
C THR A 183 23.73 -7.32 -18.45
N PHE A 184 22.52 -7.13 -17.92
CA PHE A 184 21.85 -5.83 -17.85
C PHE A 184 22.62 -4.82 -17.01
N ARG A 185 23.16 -5.24 -15.86
CA ARG A 185 24.01 -4.38 -15.03
C ARG A 185 25.24 -3.91 -15.81
N GLN A 186 25.86 -4.79 -16.58
CA GLN A 186 27.00 -4.44 -17.44
C GLN A 186 26.62 -3.43 -18.52
N ILE A 187 25.47 -3.62 -19.18
CA ILE A 187 24.90 -2.65 -20.13
C ILE A 187 24.72 -1.30 -19.43
N GLN A 188 24.13 -1.28 -18.24
CA GLN A 188 23.88 -0.03 -17.51
C GLN A 188 25.17 0.73 -17.20
N VAL A 189 26.24 0.03 -16.82
CA VAL A 189 27.54 0.66 -16.54
C VAL A 189 28.18 1.18 -17.83
N ALA A 190 28.20 0.38 -18.90
CA ALA A 190 28.78 0.77 -20.18
C ALA A 190 28.13 2.04 -20.76
N PHE A 191 26.81 2.18 -20.61
CA PHE A 191 26.08 3.38 -21.02
C PHE A 191 26.20 4.52 -19.99
N GLY A 192 26.34 4.20 -18.71
CA GLY A 192 26.60 5.18 -17.65
C GLY A 192 27.96 5.87 -17.78
N GLN A 193 28.98 5.18 -18.31
CA GLN A 193 30.31 5.76 -18.57
C GLN A 193 30.37 6.58 -19.88
N ARG A 194 29.51 6.32 -20.86
CA ARG A 194 29.51 7.01 -22.16
C ARG A 194 28.76 8.35 -22.17
N GLY A 195 28.08 8.71 -21.07
CA GLY A 195 27.25 9.93 -20.96
C GLY A 195 27.97 11.18 -20.44
N GLY A 196 29.28 11.13 -20.23
CA GLY A 196 30.09 12.26 -19.72
C GLY A 196 30.79 13.03 -20.84
N GLY A 197 30.05 13.76 -21.67
CA GLY A 197 30.68 14.64 -22.66
C GLY A 197 29.71 15.25 -23.67
N GLY A 198 29.46 16.54 -23.53
CA GLY A 198 28.93 17.38 -24.61
C GLY A 198 27.42 17.30 -24.81
N GLY A 199 26.82 18.46 -25.07
CA GLY A 199 25.37 18.63 -25.14
C GLY A 199 24.69 17.91 -26.31
N GLY A 200 23.38 17.71 -26.15
CA GLY A 200 22.48 17.31 -27.23
C GLY A 200 22.10 15.83 -27.23
N GLY A 201 20.90 15.54 -26.72
CA GLY A 201 20.04 14.48 -27.27
C GLY A 201 20.57 13.04 -27.30
N GLY A 202 20.97 12.46 -26.16
CA GLY A 202 21.33 11.01 -26.12
C GLY A 202 21.12 10.28 -24.79
N GLY A 203 20.91 10.98 -23.67
CA GLY A 203 20.85 10.37 -22.33
C GLY A 203 19.50 9.78 -21.90
N SER A 204 18.53 9.62 -22.81
CA SER A 204 17.17 9.14 -22.49
C SER A 204 17.08 7.62 -22.31
N MET A 205 18.00 6.85 -22.89
CA MET A 205 17.77 5.43 -23.20
C MET A 205 17.81 4.48 -21.99
N GLY A 206 18.74 4.66 -21.05
CA GLY A 206 18.80 3.86 -19.81
C GLY A 206 17.73 4.27 -18.77
N ARG A 207 17.25 5.52 -18.85
CA ARG A 207 16.13 6.02 -18.05
C ARG A 207 14.79 5.51 -18.58
N ASP A 208 14.61 5.53 -19.90
CA ASP A 208 13.43 4.99 -20.57
C ASP A 208 13.25 3.48 -20.35
N LEU A 209 14.33 2.71 -20.24
CA LEU A 209 14.27 1.28 -19.93
C LEU A 209 13.81 1.02 -18.49
N ALA A 210 14.32 1.81 -17.54
CA ALA A 210 13.88 1.76 -16.15
C ALA A 210 12.42 2.24 -15.99
N THR A 211 12.01 3.29 -16.72
CA THR A 211 10.62 3.78 -16.72
C THR A 211 9.65 2.80 -17.39
N LEU A 212 10.09 2.01 -18.37
CA LEU A 212 9.28 0.97 -19.01
C LEU A 212 9.11 -0.27 -18.12
N LEU A 213 10.17 -0.69 -17.43
CA LEU A 213 10.10 -1.72 -16.38
C LEU A 213 9.15 -1.26 -15.25
N ASP A 214 9.26 -0.01 -14.81
CA ASP A 214 8.39 0.57 -13.78
C ASP A 214 6.92 0.64 -14.22
N LEU A 215 6.63 1.10 -15.44
CA LEU A 215 5.25 1.23 -15.94
C LEU A 215 4.53 -0.12 -16.09
N GLU A 216 5.25 -1.17 -16.52
CA GLU A 216 4.69 -2.52 -16.70
C GLU A 216 4.62 -3.31 -15.38
N LEU A 217 5.56 -3.08 -14.46
CA LEU A 217 5.51 -3.65 -13.11
C LEU A 217 4.42 -2.97 -12.26
N ASP A 218 4.24 -1.64 -12.37
CA ASP A 218 3.23 -0.88 -11.63
C ASP A 218 1.80 -1.15 -12.16
N THR A 219 1.60 -1.29 -13.46
CA THR A 219 0.29 -1.74 -14.01
C THR A 219 -0.06 -3.17 -13.61
N ALA A 220 0.94 -4.05 -13.42
CA ALA A 220 0.73 -5.40 -12.89
C ALA A 220 0.52 -5.42 -11.35
N LYS A 221 1.20 -4.55 -10.61
CA LYS A 221 1.04 -4.34 -9.16
C LYS A 221 -0.36 -3.83 -8.84
N ASN A 222 -0.84 -2.86 -9.61
CA ASN A 222 -2.22 -2.37 -9.55
C ASN A 222 -3.25 -3.47 -9.85
N GLN A 223 -2.95 -4.47 -10.69
CA GLN A 223 -3.87 -5.58 -10.99
C GLN A 223 -3.85 -6.71 -9.94
N TYR A 224 -2.77 -6.84 -9.15
CA TYR A 224 -2.65 -7.85 -8.09
C TYR A 224 -3.05 -7.32 -6.69
N GLU A 225 -2.84 -6.04 -6.36
CA GLU A 225 -3.47 -5.42 -5.16
C GLU A 225 -5.01 -5.36 -5.32
N SER A 226 -5.51 -5.08 -6.54
CA SER A 226 -6.95 -5.04 -6.82
C SER A 226 -7.69 -6.38 -6.67
N ALA A 227 -6.98 -7.51 -6.70
CA ALA A 227 -7.60 -8.83 -6.60
C ALA A 227 -7.54 -9.44 -5.18
N GLN A 228 -6.69 -8.91 -4.28
CA GLN A 228 -6.46 -9.57 -2.99
C GLN A 228 -6.62 -8.69 -1.73
N THR A 229 -6.80 -7.37 -1.81
CA THR A 229 -7.01 -6.57 -0.59
C THR A 229 -7.86 -5.32 -0.79
N GLY A 230 -9.19 -5.46 -0.72
CA GLY A 230 -10.06 -4.33 -0.40
C GLY A 230 -10.08 -3.21 -1.45
N SER A 231 -10.99 -2.25 -1.27
CA SER A 231 -10.96 -1.04 -2.12
C SER A 231 -9.64 -0.28 -1.90
N PRO A 232 -9.11 0.49 -2.88
CA PRO A 232 -7.91 1.33 -2.70
C PRO A 232 -8.05 2.35 -1.56
N GLN A 233 -9.27 2.55 -1.05
CA GLN A 233 -9.58 3.26 0.19
C GLN A 233 -9.16 2.45 1.44
N GLU A 234 -9.42 1.14 1.48
CA GLU A 234 -9.12 0.23 2.59
C GLU A 234 -7.62 0.02 2.77
N GLU A 235 -6.83 -0.10 1.69
CA GLU A 235 -5.38 -0.18 1.81
C GLU A 235 -4.76 1.11 2.35
N LYS A 236 -5.35 2.26 2.01
CA LYS A 236 -4.93 3.57 2.53
C LYS A 236 -5.28 3.71 4.02
N GLU A 237 -6.47 3.30 4.43
CA GLU A 237 -6.89 3.30 5.83
C GLU A 237 -6.02 2.34 6.68
N LYS A 238 -5.70 1.14 6.17
CA LYS A 238 -4.73 0.22 6.82
C LYS A 238 -3.34 0.83 6.95
N LYS A 239 -2.84 1.52 5.91
CA LYS A 239 -1.54 2.21 5.96
C LYS A 239 -1.52 3.32 7.02
N ILE A 240 -2.66 3.99 7.26
CA ILE A 240 -2.82 4.98 8.33
C ILE A 240 -2.85 4.30 9.70
N ASP A 241 -3.60 3.21 9.86
CA ASP A 241 -3.67 2.44 11.11
C ASP A 241 -2.31 1.86 11.51
N ASP A 242 -1.59 1.25 10.57
CA ASP A 242 -0.24 0.70 10.78
C ASP A 242 0.74 1.82 11.17
N ALA A 243 0.62 3.00 10.56
CA ALA A 243 1.44 4.15 10.90
C ALA A 243 1.13 4.66 12.31
N LEU A 244 -0.15 4.71 12.71
CA LEU A 244 -0.57 5.08 14.07
C LEU A 244 -0.07 4.09 15.14
N GLN A 245 -0.13 2.79 14.86
CA GLN A 245 0.40 1.76 15.74
C GLN A 245 1.90 1.86 15.93
N LYS A 246 2.64 2.08 14.83
CA LYS A 246 4.09 2.33 14.88
C LYS A 246 4.42 3.60 15.67
N LEU A 247 3.60 4.64 15.56
CA LEU A 247 3.75 5.89 16.32
C LEU A 247 3.59 5.64 17.83
N ASP A 248 2.56 4.88 18.24
CA ASP A 248 2.35 4.52 19.65
C ASP A 248 3.50 3.67 20.19
N ALA A 249 3.96 2.68 19.42
CA ALA A 249 5.11 1.84 19.77
C ALA A 249 6.39 2.67 19.94
N LEU A 250 6.62 3.63 19.04
CA LEU A 250 7.76 4.55 19.10
C LEU A 250 7.68 5.46 20.33
N ALA A 251 6.51 6.00 20.63
CA ALA A 251 6.28 6.83 21.82
C ALA A 251 6.54 6.06 23.13
N ARG A 252 6.06 4.80 23.22
CA ARG A 252 6.33 3.92 24.37
C ARG A 252 7.81 3.62 24.53
N ARG A 253 8.47 3.25 23.42
CA ARG A 253 9.90 2.91 23.42
C ARG A 253 10.78 4.11 23.77
N GLN A 254 10.40 5.30 23.33
CA GLN A 254 11.06 6.54 23.70
C GLN A 254 10.92 6.83 25.20
N GLU A 255 9.74 6.60 25.77
CA GLU A 255 9.50 6.77 27.20
C GLU A 255 10.28 5.76 28.05
N GLU A 256 10.34 4.50 27.63
CA GLU A 256 11.16 3.46 28.27
C GLU A 256 12.65 3.84 28.27
N LEU A 257 13.17 4.35 27.16
CA LEU A 257 14.55 4.84 27.08
C LEU A 257 14.80 6.04 27.99
N ALA A 258 13.86 6.99 28.05
CA ALA A 258 13.95 8.13 28.96
C ALA A 258 13.90 7.71 30.45
N GLN A 259 13.15 6.66 30.78
CA GLN A 259 13.11 6.07 32.12
C GLN A 259 14.40 5.32 32.44
N GLN A 260 14.94 4.52 31.50
CA GLN A 260 16.22 3.80 31.68
C GLN A 260 17.39 4.77 31.86
N GLN A 261 17.45 5.86 31.11
CA GLN A 261 18.47 6.91 31.28
C GLN A 261 18.40 7.61 32.63
N ARG A 262 17.20 7.69 33.24
CA ARG A 262 17.03 8.25 34.58
C ARG A 262 17.62 7.32 35.66
N ASN A 263 17.51 6.01 35.43
CA ASN A 263 17.98 4.99 36.37
C ASN A 263 19.47 4.65 36.17
N ASN A 264 20.00 4.81 34.95
CA ASN A 264 21.40 4.54 34.64
C ASN A 264 22.04 5.70 33.87
N PRO A 265 22.77 6.60 34.55
CA PRO A 265 23.39 7.77 33.91
C PRO A 265 24.64 7.44 33.06
N GLN A 266 25.16 6.21 33.12
CA GLN A 266 26.24 5.76 32.23
C GLN A 266 25.66 5.34 30.88
N GLN A 267 25.70 6.26 29.90
CA GLN A 267 25.26 5.98 28.53
C GLN A 267 26.13 4.92 27.88
N SER A 268 25.57 3.73 27.65
CA SER A 268 26.23 2.69 26.85
C SER A 268 26.20 3.07 25.36
N PHE A 269 27.23 2.67 24.60
CA PHE A 269 27.26 2.85 23.14
C PHE A 269 26.02 2.25 22.46
N GLN A 270 25.52 1.15 23.02
CA GLN A 270 24.31 0.45 22.57
C GLN A 270 23.03 1.28 22.75
N GLU A 271 22.88 2.03 23.85
CA GLU A 271 21.75 2.95 24.05
C GLU A 271 21.77 4.14 23.10
N ARG A 272 22.97 4.67 22.81
CA ARG A 272 23.15 5.75 21.84
C ARG A 272 22.79 5.31 20.42
N TRP A 273 23.17 4.09 20.04
CA TRP A 273 22.76 3.50 18.76
C TRP A 273 21.25 3.26 18.67
N GLN A 274 20.62 2.80 19.76
CA GLN A 274 19.17 2.62 19.81
C GLN A 274 18.41 3.95 19.63
N GLN A 275 18.88 5.05 20.23
CA GLN A 275 18.30 6.37 20.05
C GLN A 275 18.40 6.86 18.60
N GLU A 276 19.53 6.62 17.94
CA GLU A 276 19.73 7.00 16.54
C GLU A 276 18.82 6.18 15.60
N MET A 277 18.60 4.90 15.91
CA MET A 277 17.65 4.04 15.19
C MET A 277 16.21 4.51 15.36
N LEU A 278 15.77 4.79 16.61
CA LEU A 278 14.44 5.34 16.86
C LEU A 278 14.22 6.68 16.13
N ARG A 279 15.27 7.54 16.05
CA ARG A 279 15.16 8.81 15.32
C ARG A 279 14.91 8.59 13.83
N ARG A 280 15.66 7.66 13.21
CA ARG A 280 15.45 7.32 11.79
C ARG A 280 14.06 6.76 11.54
N GLU A 281 13.57 5.94 12.46
CA GLU A 281 12.22 5.37 12.40
C GLU A 281 11.15 6.47 12.52
N ALA A 282 11.30 7.42 13.45
CA ALA A 282 10.40 8.57 13.60
C ALA A 282 10.39 9.48 12.37
N GLU A 283 11.55 9.78 11.77
CA GLU A 283 11.66 10.56 10.53
C GLU A 283 11.02 9.86 9.32
N GLN A 284 11.19 8.53 9.21
CA GLN A 284 10.53 7.75 8.17
C GLN A 284 9.02 7.75 8.35
N LEU A 285 8.55 7.55 9.59
CA LEU A 285 7.13 7.54 9.90
C LEU A 285 6.47 8.91 9.65
N GLN A 286 7.15 10.00 10.01
CA GLN A 286 6.70 11.36 9.71
C GLN A 286 6.54 11.58 8.21
N LYS A 287 7.53 11.18 7.40
CA LYS A 287 7.48 11.32 5.94
C LYS A 287 6.36 10.48 5.33
N GLN A 288 6.16 9.26 5.82
CA GLN A 288 5.09 8.38 5.37
C GLN A 288 3.72 9.00 5.67
N MET A 289 3.54 9.57 6.87
CA MET A 289 2.30 10.25 7.25
C MET A 289 2.05 11.53 6.46
N GLU A 290 3.09 12.30 6.18
CA GLU A 290 3.00 13.52 5.37
C GLU A 290 2.64 13.20 3.91
N GLN A 291 3.19 12.12 3.34
CA GLN A 291 2.79 11.61 2.03
C GLN A 291 1.35 11.10 2.01
N LEU A 292 0.92 10.38 3.06
CA LEU A 292 -0.46 9.90 3.19
C LEU A 292 -1.45 11.07 3.31
N ALA A 293 -1.13 12.09 4.12
CA ALA A 293 -1.93 13.29 4.27
C ALA A 293 -1.98 14.13 2.98
N GLN A 294 -0.86 14.23 2.26
CA GLN A 294 -0.79 14.95 0.98
C GLN A 294 -1.58 14.24 -0.13
N ASN A 295 -1.53 12.90 -0.16
CA ASN A 295 -2.33 12.09 -1.07
C ASN A 295 -3.83 12.14 -0.74
N GLN A 296 -4.20 12.31 0.52
CA GLN A 296 -5.60 12.52 0.94
C GLN A 296 -6.16 13.83 0.35
N ASN A 297 -5.36 14.90 0.33
CA ASN A 297 -5.78 16.21 -0.18
C ASN A 297 -5.79 16.29 -1.72
N GLY A 298 -4.94 15.54 -2.40
CA GLY A 298 -4.83 15.56 -3.87
C GLY A 298 -6.01 14.93 -4.61
N GLN A 299 -6.72 13.98 -4.00
CA GLN A 299 -7.74 13.19 -4.69
C GLN A 299 -9.16 13.80 -4.64
N GLN A 300 -9.43 14.72 -3.72
CA GLN A 300 -10.74 15.39 -3.62
C GLN A 300 -10.84 16.66 -4.50
N GLY A 301 -9.72 17.16 -5.03
CA GLY A 301 -9.66 18.35 -5.88
C GLY A 301 -9.99 18.13 -7.36
N GLN A 302 -10.12 16.89 -7.83
CA GLN A 302 -10.19 16.61 -9.27
C GLN A 302 -11.62 16.37 -9.79
N GLN A 303 -12.64 16.33 -8.92
CA GLN A 303 -14.04 16.08 -9.33
C GLN A 303 -14.92 17.33 -9.42
N THR A 304 -14.42 18.51 -9.02
CA THR A 304 -15.21 19.78 -8.98
C THR A 304 -14.71 20.87 -9.94
N GLY A 305 -13.75 20.56 -10.82
CA GLY A 305 -13.11 21.55 -11.70
C GLY A 305 -13.74 21.77 -13.08
N GLN A 306 -14.76 21.02 -13.48
CA GLN A 306 -15.26 21.04 -14.87
C GLN A 306 -16.57 21.84 -15.07
N GLN A 307 -16.82 22.87 -14.24
CA GLN A 307 -17.95 23.77 -14.47
C GLN A 307 -17.74 25.19 -13.92
N SER A 308 -16.64 25.85 -14.29
CA SER A 308 -16.47 27.30 -14.07
C SER A 308 -15.41 27.88 -15.01
N GLY A 309 -15.61 27.66 -16.31
CA GLY A 309 -14.76 28.18 -17.37
C GLY A 309 -15.49 29.16 -18.28
N GLN A 310 -16.18 30.16 -17.73
CA GLN A 310 -16.61 31.31 -18.51
C GLN A 310 -16.83 32.52 -17.60
N GLN A 311 -16.25 33.65 -18.03
CA GLN A 311 -16.43 35.00 -17.49
C GLN A 311 -15.42 35.45 -16.42
N GLY A 312 -14.47 36.31 -16.84
CA GLY A 312 -13.56 37.00 -15.93
C GLY A 312 -12.31 37.60 -16.57
N SER A 313 -12.41 38.17 -17.77
CA SER A 313 -11.34 38.98 -18.36
C SER A 313 -11.51 40.44 -17.92
N GLN A 314 -10.72 40.91 -16.95
CA GLN A 314 -10.19 42.29 -16.89
C GLN A 314 -9.44 42.56 -15.59
N ALA A 315 -8.33 43.29 -15.75
CA ALA A 315 -7.64 44.17 -14.81
C ALA A 315 -6.24 43.70 -14.41
N GLY A 316 -5.27 44.14 -15.21
CA GLY A 316 -3.91 44.37 -14.74
C GLY A 316 -3.77 45.78 -14.18
N SER A 317 -2.93 45.94 -13.16
CA SER A 317 -2.02 47.09 -12.95
C SER A 317 -1.33 46.98 -11.59
N GLN A 318 0.00 47.14 -11.58
CA GLN A 318 0.88 47.79 -10.57
C GLN A 318 0.80 47.32 -9.11
N SER A 319 1.85 47.22 -8.28
CA SER A 319 3.20 47.78 -8.16
C SER A 319 3.91 46.92 -7.07
N GLY A 320 5.21 46.64 -7.08
CA GLY A 320 6.28 47.59 -6.76
C GLY A 320 6.60 47.64 -5.25
N SER A 321 7.75 47.06 -4.87
CA SER A 321 8.61 47.35 -3.69
C SER A 321 8.09 47.14 -2.26
N SER A 322 8.82 46.36 -1.45
CA SER A 322 9.84 46.90 -0.53
C SER A 322 10.42 45.84 0.42
N GLN A 323 11.60 46.17 0.96
CA GLN A 323 12.61 45.36 1.64
C GLN A 323 12.74 45.79 3.12
N SER A 324 13.32 44.92 3.96
CA SER A 324 13.82 45.15 5.35
C SER A 324 12.74 45.37 6.44
N GLY A 325 12.89 45.04 7.72
CA GLY A 325 13.97 44.59 8.59
C GLY A 325 13.54 44.83 10.06
N SER A 326 14.28 44.24 11.03
CA SER A 326 14.28 44.48 12.51
C SER A 326 13.16 43.92 13.43
N GLN A 327 13.49 42.81 14.13
CA GLN A 327 13.89 42.69 15.55
C GLN A 327 13.06 43.33 16.72
N SER A 328 12.66 42.43 17.63
CA SER A 328 12.61 42.52 19.12
C SER A 328 11.54 43.34 19.86
N GLY A 329 10.83 42.66 20.81
CA GLY A 329 10.51 43.25 22.12
C GLY A 329 9.15 42.88 22.77
N SER A 330 9.17 41.96 23.73
CA SER A 330 8.47 41.99 25.04
C SER A 330 6.93 41.90 25.16
N GLN A 331 6.48 40.83 25.82
CA GLN A 331 5.23 40.68 26.61
C GLN A 331 5.33 41.48 27.96
N PRO A 332 4.33 41.51 28.89
CA PRO A 332 2.95 40.97 28.88
C PRO A 332 1.86 41.94 29.46
N GLY A 333 0.58 41.60 29.31
CA GLY A 333 -0.51 42.31 30.02
C GLY A 333 -1.89 41.69 29.80
N SER A 334 -2.46 41.11 30.85
CA SER A 334 -3.76 40.45 30.93
C SER A 334 -4.95 41.43 30.90
N ARG A 335 -6.10 40.97 30.39
CA ARG A 335 -7.44 41.15 30.99
C ARG A 335 -8.54 40.42 30.20
N SER A 336 -9.39 39.74 30.97
CA SER A 336 -10.62 39.05 30.60
C SER A 336 -11.73 40.00 30.15
N ALA A 337 -12.55 39.59 29.18
CA ALA A 337 -13.99 39.86 29.19
C ALA A 337 -14.74 38.88 28.28
N SER A 338 -15.70 38.21 28.89
CA SER A 338 -16.75 37.39 28.31
C SER A 338 -17.60 38.13 27.28
N ALA A 339 -17.90 37.49 26.14
CA ALA A 339 -19.13 37.73 25.39
C ALA A 339 -19.53 36.46 24.62
N SER A 340 -20.53 35.79 25.16
CA SER A 340 -21.35 34.77 24.52
C SER A 340 -22.15 35.35 23.35
N GLY A 341 -22.27 34.59 22.25
CA GLY A 341 -23.40 34.69 21.34
C GLY A 341 -23.07 35.05 19.89
N SER A 342 -22.92 34.04 19.02
CA SER A 342 -23.59 33.94 17.71
C SER A 342 -22.92 32.85 16.86
N SER A 343 -23.32 31.61 17.09
CA SER A 343 -23.14 30.52 16.14
C SER A 343 -24.14 30.73 14.99
N GLY A 344 -23.71 31.44 13.96
CA GLY A 344 -24.51 31.75 12.77
C GLY A 344 -23.66 31.61 11.52
N SER A 345 -23.73 30.42 10.91
CA SER A 345 -23.61 30.18 9.46
C SER A 345 -22.65 31.09 8.68
N GLN A 346 -21.40 30.64 8.56
CA GLN A 346 -20.54 31.04 7.45
C GLN A 346 -19.91 29.78 6.86
N SER A 347 -20.76 28.95 6.26
CA SER A 347 -20.34 27.81 5.44
C SER A 347 -19.92 28.35 4.07
N GLY A 348 -18.70 28.87 4.02
CA GLY A 348 -18.04 29.32 2.80
C GLY A 348 -16.73 28.57 2.64
N ASN A 349 -16.72 27.58 1.74
CA ASN A 349 -15.54 27.16 0.99
C ASN A 349 -14.20 27.05 1.75
N GLN A 350 -14.17 26.38 2.90
CA GLN A 350 -12.92 25.92 3.50
C GLN A 350 -12.66 24.47 3.09
N ARG A 351 -11.68 24.36 2.19
CA ARG A 351 -10.84 23.21 1.86
C ARG A 351 -10.91 22.10 2.92
N GLY A 352 -11.03 20.85 2.46
CA GLY A 352 -11.14 19.62 3.27
C GLY A 352 -9.89 19.26 4.07
N ASP A 353 -9.31 20.22 4.78
CA ASP A 353 -8.24 20.03 5.74
C ASP A 353 -8.88 19.80 7.12
N ASP A 354 -8.87 18.57 7.66
CA ASP A 354 -9.22 18.39 9.07
C ASP A 354 -8.14 19.10 9.91
N PRO A 355 -8.46 20.20 10.62
CA PRO A 355 -7.48 20.98 11.36
C PRO A 355 -6.75 20.15 12.43
N ARG A 356 -7.34 19.02 12.85
CA ARG A 356 -6.74 18.10 13.82
C ARG A 356 -5.62 17.25 13.23
N VAL A 357 -5.74 16.86 11.96
CA VAL A 357 -4.67 16.13 11.26
C VAL A 357 -3.46 17.04 11.09
N GLN A 358 -3.68 18.31 10.71
CA GLN A 358 -2.61 19.31 10.64
C GLN A 358 -1.95 19.54 12.01
N GLN A 359 -2.74 19.70 13.06
CA GLN A 359 -2.23 19.82 14.43
C GLN A 359 -1.44 18.59 14.88
N ALA A 360 -1.85 17.39 14.47
CA ALA A 360 -1.12 16.16 14.78
C ALA A 360 0.24 16.08 14.05
N LEU A 361 0.28 16.47 12.77
CA LEU A 361 1.53 16.56 12.00
C LEU A 361 2.49 17.59 12.59
N ASP A 362 1.97 18.72 13.07
CA ASP A 362 2.79 19.72 13.76
C ASP A 362 3.33 19.22 15.10
N ARG A 363 2.55 18.43 15.85
CA ARG A 363 3.03 17.77 17.08
C ARG A 363 4.09 16.72 16.79
N LEU A 364 3.97 15.97 15.69
CA LEU A 364 4.98 15.02 15.23
C LEU A 364 6.29 15.71 14.86
N ARG A 365 6.23 16.82 14.12
CA ARG A 365 7.42 17.62 13.77
C ARG A 365 8.14 18.12 15.01
N ARG A 366 7.40 18.63 16.00
CA ARG A 366 7.96 19.07 17.29
C ARG A 366 8.61 17.92 18.04
N ALA A 367 7.98 16.75 18.09
CA ALA A 367 8.57 15.55 18.70
C ALA A 367 9.92 15.19 18.07
N ASN A 368 9.99 15.29 16.74
CA ASN A 368 11.19 14.96 15.99
C ASN A 368 12.33 15.97 16.23
N ASP A 369 12.00 17.26 16.33
CA ASP A 369 12.96 18.30 16.69
C ASP A 369 13.46 18.15 18.14
N GLU A 370 12.59 17.74 19.06
CA GLU A 370 12.96 17.45 20.45
C GLU A 370 13.84 16.20 20.58
N MET A 371 13.58 15.15 19.78
CA MET A 371 14.46 13.99 19.65
C MET A 371 15.84 14.36 19.12
N LYS A 372 15.91 15.24 18.12
CA LYS A 372 17.17 15.76 17.58
C LYS A 372 17.96 16.51 18.64
N ARG A 373 17.30 17.35 19.44
CA ARG A 373 17.95 18.08 20.54
C ARG A 373 18.41 17.18 21.67
N ALA A 374 17.66 16.12 21.99
CA ALA A 374 18.06 15.10 22.97
C ALA A 374 19.28 14.29 22.52
N ALA A 375 19.40 14.01 21.21
CA ALA A 375 20.50 13.25 20.63
C ALA A 375 21.75 14.08 20.33
N SER A 376 21.64 15.41 20.28
CA SER A 376 22.74 16.32 19.98
C SER A 376 23.57 16.58 21.24
N PRO A 377 24.79 16.04 21.37
CA PRO A 377 25.65 16.31 22.50
C PRO A 377 26.43 17.60 22.22
N GLN A 378 25.74 18.73 22.16
CA GLN A 378 26.42 20.02 22.08
C GLN A 378 26.55 20.63 23.48
N ALA A 379 27.82 20.77 23.89
CA ALA A 379 28.36 21.37 25.12
C ALA A 379 28.46 20.45 26.35
N GLY A 380 29.71 20.09 26.68
CA GLY A 380 30.15 19.28 27.82
C GLY A 380 29.95 19.94 29.19
N GLN A 381 28.71 20.19 29.57
CA GLN A 381 28.32 20.67 30.89
C GLN A 381 27.32 19.69 31.49
N GLN A 382 27.44 19.35 32.77
CA GLN A 382 26.61 18.37 33.49
C GLN A 382 25.08 18.65 33.40
N ASN A 383 24.71 19.86 32.97
CA ASN A 383 23.34 20.30 32.71
C ASN A 383 22.75 19.80 31.35
N SER A 384 23.59 19.31 30.43
CA SER A 384 23.16 18.82 29.11
C SER A 384 22.42 17.49 29.19
N GLN A 385 22.76 16.65 30.17
CA GLN A 385 22.13 15.35 30.40
C GLN A 385 20.66 15.50 30.88
N GLN A 386 20.40 16.46 31.76
CA GLN A 386 19.04 16.78 32.22
C GLN A 386 18.20 17.40 31.10
N ALA A 387 18.79 18.32 30.33
CA ALA A 387 18.13 18.92 29.17
C ALA A 387 17.77 17.88 28.10
N ALA A 388 18.65 16.90 27.85
CA ALA A 388 18.39 15.80 26.91
C ALA A 388 17.26 14.87 27.38
N ASN A 389 17.21 14.53 28.67
CA ASN A 389 16.13 13.71 29.24
C ASN A 389 14.79 14.45 29.21
N GLU A 390 14.78 15.75 29.50
CA GLU A 390 13.58 16.57 29.42
C GLU A 390 13.07 16.70 27.98
N ALA A 391 13.97 16.87 27.01
CA ALA A 391 13.62 16.89 25.59
C ALA A 391 13.07 15.52 25.11
N ALA A 392 13.63 14.41 25.57
CA ALA A 392 13.12 13.07 25.24
C ALA A 392 11.71 12.83 25.79
N ARG A 393 11.39 13.37 26.97
CA ARG A 393 10.04 13.28 27.56
C ARG A 393 9.02 14.12 26.81
N ARG A 394 9.37 15.36 26.46
CA ARG A 394 8.50 16.24 25.66
C ARG A 394 8.22 15.64 24.28
N ALA A 395 9.22 14.96 23.70
CA ALA A 395 9.05 14.24 22.46
C ALA A 395 8.06 13.07 22.59
N ALA A 396 8.19 12.22 23.62
CA ALA A 396 7.25 11.14 23.85
C ALA A 396 5.81 11.66 24.09
N GLU A 397 5.67 12.77 24.80
CA GLU A 397 4.36 13.40 25.06
C GLU A 397 3.74 13.98 23.79
N SER A 398 4.52 14.66 22.95
CA SER A 398 4.06 15.21 21.67
C SER A 398 3.69 14.12 20.67
N LEU A 399 4.39 12.98 20.65
CA LEU A 399 3.98 11.79 19.89
C LEU A 399 2.62 11.25 20.35
N ARG A 400 2.43 11.02 21.65
CA ARG A 400 1.13 10.56 22.20
C ARG A 400 0.00 11.52 21.88
N GLN A 401 0.26 12.82 22.01
CA GLN A 401 -0.69 13.87 21.69
C GLN A 401 -1.02 13.93 20.18
N ALA A 402 -0.09 13.57 19.29
CA ALA A 402 -0.35 13.42 17.87
C ALA A 402 -1.19 12.17 17.56
N THR A 403 -0.85 11.01 18.16
CA THR A 403 -1.64 9.78 18.02
C THR A 403 -3.08 9.99 18.48
N GLY A 404 -3.29 10.65 19.62
CA GLY A 404 -4.63 10.92 20.15
C GLY A 404 -5.46 11.84 19.25
N LEU A 405 -4.84 12.87 18.65
CA LEU A 405 -5.52 13.75 17.71
C LEU A 405 -5.94 13.03 16.43
N MET A 406 -5.06 12.19 15.87
CA MET A 406 -5.36 11.44 14.65
C MET A 406 -6.36 10.31 14.89
N GLY A 407 -6.22 9.57 15.99
CA GLY A 407 -7.22 8.58 16.38
C GLY A 407 -8.60 9.21 16.62
N GLY A 408 -8.65 10.41 17.22
CA GLY A 408 -9.89 11.16 17.39
C GLY A 408 -10.49 11.64 16.06
N ALA A 409 -9.68 12.11 15.11
CA ALA A 409 -10.14 12.50 13.78
C ALA A 409 -10.72 11.30 13.01
N GLN A 410 -10.03 10.16 13.03
CA GLN A 410 -10.49 8.91 12.41
C GLN A 410 -11.78 8.39 13.06
N GLN A 411 -11.90 8.48 14.39
CA GLN A 411 -13.13 8.10 15.09
C GLN A 411 -14.32 8.96 14.65
N GLN A 412 -14.12 10.26 14.45
CA GLN A 412 -15.19 11.14 13.96
C GLN A 412 -15.59 10.86 12.51
N GLN A 413 -14.61 10.55 11.65
CA GLN A 413 -14.92 10.10 10.29
C GLN A 413 -15.73 8.81 10.31
N ALA A 414 -15.39 7.86 11.18
CA ALA A 414 -16.15 6.64 11.36
C ALA A 414 -17.56 6.90 11.91
N SER A 415 -17.72 7.82 12.88
CA SER A 415 -19.04 8.28 13.35
C SER A 415 -19.86 8.91 12.23
N GLY A 416 -19.27 9.75 11.38
CA GLY A 416 -19.97 10.34 10.23
C GLY A 416 -20.43 9.30 9.20
N LYS A 417 -19.61 8.26 8.95
CA LYS A 417 -20.00 7.11 8.11
C LYS A 417 -21.19 6.35 8.74
N LEU A 418 -21.17 6.14 10.06
CA LEU A 418 -22.26 5.48 10.79
C LEU A 418 -23.55 6.29 10.79
N ASP A 419 -23.47 7.61 10.95
CA ASP A 419 -24.63 8.49 10.88
C ASP A 419 -25.24 8.49 9.48
N GLY A 420 -24.40 8.48 8.43
CA GLY A 420 -24.85 8.35 7.05
C GLY A 420 -25.55 7.01 6.78
N LEU A 421 -25.01 5.92 7.33
CA LEU A 421 -25.65 4.59 7.26
C LEU A 421 -26.99 4.56 8.00
N SER A 422 -27.09 5.22 9.15
CA SER A 422 -28.34 5.34 9.90
C SER A 422 -29.40 6.09 9.10
N GLN A 423 -29.02 7.20 8.46
CA GLN A 423 -29.93 8.00 7.64
C GLN A 423 -30.40 7.23 6.40
N GLU A 424 -29.50 6.49 5.74
CA GLU A 424 -29.85 5.66 4.59
C GLU A 424 -30.78 4.50 4.99
N ALA A 425 -30.52 3.87 6.14
CA ALA A 425 -31.40 2.86 6.70
C ALA A 425 -32.80 3.43 7.02
N ASP A 426 -32.88 4.62 7.62
CA ASP A 426 -34.15 5.30 7.91
C ASP A 426 -34.91 5.67 6.62
N ARG A 427 -34.18 6.04 5.56
CA ARG A 427 -34.76 6.33 4.26
C ARG A 427 -35.36 5.07 3.62
N ILE A 428 -34.58 3.99 3.54
CA ILE A 428 -35.03 2.71 2.98
C ILE A 428 -36.23 2.16 3.77
N ALA A 429 -36.22 2.28 5.10
CA ALA A 429 -37.34 1.87 5.95
C ALA A 429 -38.63 2.68 5.68
N LYS A 430 -38.52 3.96 5.35
CA LYS A 430 -39.68 4.78 4.93
C LYS A 430 -40.17 4.40 3.54
N GLU A 431 -39.27 4.14 2.61
CA GLU A 431 -39.60 3.71 1.25
C GLU A 431 -40.31 2.35 1.25
N GLU A 432 -39.87 1.41 2.11
CA GLU A 432 -40.50 0.10 2.31
C GLU A 432 -41.95 0.22 2.80
N ARG A 433 -42.20 1.06 3.81
CA ARG A 433 -43.56 1.32 4.32
C ARG A 433 -44.48 1.93 3.25
N ASN A 434 -43.99 2.94 2.54
CA ASN A 434 -44.75 3.59 1.47
C ASN A 434 -45.09 2.62 0.34
N GLN A 435 -44.17 1.71 0.01
CA GLN A 435 -44.39 0.67 -0.97
C GLN A 435 -45.42 -0.37 -0.49
N ALA A 436 -45.32 -0.82 0.76
CA ALA A 436 -46.30 -1.73 1.34
C ALA A 436 -47.72 -1.15 1.32
N ASP A 437 -47.86 0.15 1.60
CA ASP A 437 -49.15 0.85 1.53
C ASP A 437 -49.67 0.97 0.09
N ARG A 438 -48.80 1.24 -0.89
CA ARG A 438 -49.18 1.25 -2.32
C ARG A 438 -49.65 -0.12 -2.80
N ILE A 439 -48.98 -1.19 -2.39
CA ILE A 439 -49.38 -2.58 -2.73
C ILE A 439 -50.75 -2.89 -2.11
N ARG A 440 -50.98 -2.53 -0.84
CA ARG A 440 -52.28 -2.71 -0.18
C ARG A 440 -53.39 -1.96 -0.92
N GLN A 441 -53.15 -0.69 -1.25
CA GLN A 441 -54.11 0.11 -2.02
C GLN A 441 -54.42 -0.49 -3.40
N PHE A 442 -53.40 -0.98 -4.11
CA PHE A 442 -53.57 -1.64 -5.39
C PHE A 442 -54.42 -2.92 -5.29
N VAL A 443 -54.16 -3.74 -4.28
CA VAL A 443 -54.94 -4.98 -4.02
C VAL A 443 -56.38 -4.64 -3.61
N ASP A 444 -56.58 -3.64 -2.76
CA ASP A 444 -57.91 -3.20 -2.33
C ASP A 444 -58.73 -2.62 -3.49
N GLU A 445 -58.11 -1.83 -4.37
CA GLU A 445 -58.74 -1.36 -5.61
C GLU A 445 -59.10 -2.51 -6.55
N GLN A 446 -58.23 -3.52 -6.66
CA GLN A 446 -58.49 -4.72 -7.47
C GLN A 446 -59.69 -5.50 -6.94
N ASN A 447 -59.78 -5.66 -5.62
CA ASN A 447 -60.89 -6.36 -4.96
C ASN A 447 -62.21 -5.56 -5.06
N ARG A 448 -62.16 -4.23 -5.00
CA ARG A 448 -63.36 -3.38 -5.11
C ARG A 448 -63.92 -3.27 -6.53
N LYS A 449 -63.06 -3.15 -7.54
CA LYS A 449 -63.47 -2.94 -8.95
C LYS A 449 -63.70 -4.24 -9.74
N GLY A 450 -63.41 -5.42 -9.17
CA GLY A 450 -63.60 -6.71 -9.85
C GLY A 450 -62.66 -6.93 -11.05
N PRO A 451 -62.91 -7.93 -11.92
CA PRO A 451 -62.10 -8.12 -13.14
C PRO A 451 -62.27 -6.95 -14.11
N ALA A 452 -61.17 -6.50 -14.74
CA ALA A 452 -61.20 -5.38 -15.69
C ALA A 452 -62.06 -5.74 -16.91
N THR A 453 -63.01 -4.87 -17.26
CA THR A 453 -63.97 -5.13 -18.35
C THR A 453 -63.72 -4.27 -19.58
N THR A 454 -62.99 -3.15 -19.42
CA THR A 454 -62.59 -2.27 -20.52
C THR A 454 -61.09 -2.29 -20.75
N MET A 455 -60.67 -2.04 -22.01
CA MET A 455 -59.27 -2.01 -22.42
C MET A 455 -58.49 -0.91 -21.66
N GLN A 456 -59.12 0.22 -21.36
CA GLN A 456 -58.53 1.33 -20.59
C GLN A 456 -58.16 0.88 -19.16
N GLU A 457 -59.07 0.21 -18.44
CA GLU A 457 -58.82 -0.32 -17.09
C GLU A 457 -57.71 -1.38 -17.08
N MET A 458 -57.59 -2.16 -18.16
CA MET A 458 -56.57 -3.18 -18.29
C MET A 458 -55.17 -2.55 -18.43
N VAL A 459 -55.05 -1.47 -19.20
CA VAL A 459 -53.82 -0.68 -19.35
C VAL A 459 -53.44 0.01 -18.05
N ASP A 460 -54.40 0.64 -17.36
CA ASP A 460 -54.14 1.33 -16.08
C ASP A 460 -53.66 0.35 -14.99
N ARG A 461 -54.24 -0.86 -14.91
CA ARG A 461 -53.76 -1.93 -14.02
C ARG A 461 -52.36 -2.41 -14.38
N SER A 462 -52.06 -2.57 -15.67
CA SER A 462 -50.73 -2.96 -16.13
C SER A 462 -49.69 -1.91 -15.74
N ASN A 463 -50.01 -0.63 -15.92
CA ASN A 463 -49.12 0.48 -15.57
C ASN A 463 -48.89 0.58 -14.07
N ALA A 464 -49.93 0.41 -13.24
CA ALA A 464 -49.81 0.39 -11.79
C ALA A 464 -48.95 -0.80 -11.32
N ARG A 465 -49.14 -1.98 -11.90
CA ARG A 465 -48.33 -3.17 -11.60
C ARG A 465 -46.85 -2.98 -11.97
N ASN A 466 -46.57 -2.38 -13.12
CA ASN A 466 -45.20 -2.10 -13.55
C ASN A 466 -44.51 -1.10 -12.61
N ARG A 467 -45.22 -0.04 -12.17
CA ARG A 467 -44.66 0.91 -11.18
C ARG A 467 -44.32 0.25 -9.85
N ILE A 468 -45.17 -0.67 -9.38
CA ILE A 468 -44.89 -1.44 -8.15
C ILE A 468 -43.66 -2.32 -8.33
N ALA A 469 -43.49 -2.94 -9.51
CA ALA A 469 -42.31 -3.73 -9.83
C ALA A 469 -41.02 -2.89 -9.89
N ASP A 470 -41.06 -1.72 -10.54
CA ASP A 470 -39.92 -0.80 -10.64
C ASP A 470 -39.51 -0.26 -9.26
N ASP A 471 -40.49 0.12 -8.42
CA ASP A 471 -40.25 0.54 -7.04
C ASP A 471 -39.58 -0.58 -6.22
N ARG A 472 -39.97 -1.84 -6.44
CA ARG A 472 -39.39 -3.00 -5.72
C ARG A 472 -37.95 -3.26 -6.14
N GLN A 473 -37.67 -3.14 -7.43
CA GLN A 473 -36.30 -3.31 -7.92
C GLN A 473 -35.36 -2.26 -7.32
N LYS A 474 -35.79 -0.98 -7.29
CA LYS A 474 -35.00 0.09 -6.67
C LYS A 474 -34.73 -0.15 -5.19
N LEU A 475 -35.76 -0.56 -4.44
CA LEU A 475 -35.62 -0.87 -3.01
C LEU A 475 -34.66 -2.03 -2.78
N SER A 476 -34.66 -3.04 -3.66
CA SER A 476 -33.70 -4.16 -3.63
C SER A 476 -32.27 -3.69 -3.82
N GLU A 477 -32.05 -2.79 -4.78
CA GLU A 477 -30.74 -2.22 -5.10
C GLU A 477 -30.22 -1.36 -3.94
N ASP A 478 -31.08 -0.50 -3.37
CA ASP A 478 -30.74 0.38 -2.26
C ASP A 478 -30.46 -0.41 -0.97
N PHE A 479 -31.24 -1.46 -0.69
CA PHE A 479 -30.98 -2.39 0.41
C PHE A 479 -29.65 -3.14 0.23
N SER A 480 -29.37 -3.64 -0.98
CA SER A 480 -28.10 -4.31 -1.29
C SER A 480 -26.90 -3.38 -1.09
N ARG A 481 -27.03 -2.10 -1.49
CA ARG A 481 -26.01 -1.07 -1.25
C ARG A 481 -25.82 -0.81 0.24
N LEU A 482 -26.90 -0.68 1.01
CA LEU A 482 -26.84 -0.51 2.45
C LEU A 482 -26.13 -1.70 3.13
N GLN A 483 -26.47 -2.93 2.76
CA GLN A 483 -25.83 -4.14 3.30
C GLN A 483 -24.33 -4.19 3.00
N ASN A 484 -23.93 -3.84 1.77
CA ASN A 484 -22.52 -3.76 1.40
C ASN A 484 -21.78 -2.69 2.20
N ASN A 485 -22.38 -1.50 2.36
CA ASN A 485 -21.77 -0.41 3.13
C ASN A 485 -21.67 -0.76 4.64
N LEU A 486 -22.67 -1.44 5.20
CA LEU A 486 -22.63 -1.96 6.58
C LEU A 486 -21.55 -3.03 6.75
N ARG A 487 -21.40 -3.97 5.80
CA ARG A 487 -20.37 -5.02 5.84
C ARG A 487 -18.96 -4.40 5.79
N ASN A 488 -18.77 -3.42 4.92
CA ASN A 488 -17.49 -2.72 4.79
C ASN A 488 -17.17 -1.92 6.06
N THR A 489 -18.14 -1.17 6.59
CA THR A 489 -17.98 -0.38 7.82
C THR A 489 -17.71 -1.27 9.04
N ALA A 490 -18.37 -2.42 9.14
CA ALA A 490 -18.11 -3.40 10.19
C ALA A 490 -16.70 -3.99 10.12
N ARG A 491 -16.16 -4.22 8.92
CA ARG A 491 -14.76 -4.66 8.75
C ARG A 491 -13.77 -3.55 9.11
N GLN A 492 -14.05 -2.31 8.71
CA GLN A 492 -13.23 -1.13 9.03
C GLN A 492 -13.17 -0.85 10.53
N LEU A 493 -14.28 -1.03 11.24
CA LEU A 493 -14.38 -0.80 12.68
C LEU A 493 -13.90 -1.98 13.53
N ALA A 494 -13.66 -3.16 12.95
CA ALA A 494 -13.22 -4.34 13.69
C ALA A 494 -11.90 -4.13 14.49
N PRO A 495 -10.83 -3.52 13.94
CA PRO A 495 -9.58 -3.33 14.67
C PRO A 495 -9.64 -2.24 15.76
N THR A 496 -10.46 -1.20 15.58
CA THR A 496 -10.48 -0.02 16.47
C THR A 496 -11.69 0.01 17.42
N GLN A 497 -12.83 -0.55 17.01
CA GLN A 497 -14.09 -0.57 17.76
C GLN A 497 -14.81 -1.94 17.60
N PRO A 498 -14.27 -3.02 18.21
CA PRO A 498 -14.81 -4.37 18.04
C PRO A 498 -16.27 -4.49 18.49
N GLY A 499 -16.69 -3.73 19.51
CA GLY A 499 -18.08 -3.72 19.98
C GLY A 499 -19.08 -3.12 18.98
N VAL A 500 -18.69 -2.08 18.23
CA VAL A 500 -19.55 -1.48 17.19
C VAL A 500 -19.56 -2.39 15.95
N SER A 501 -18.40 -2.91 15.55
CA SER A 501 -18.31 -3.92 14.49
C SER A 501 -19.19 -5.15 14.77
N GLY A 502 -19.20 -5.65 16.01
CA GLY A 502 -20.06 -6.75 16.44
C GLY A 502 -21.53 -6.43 16.21
N LYS A 503 -22.00 -5.29 16.72
CA LYS A 503 -23.39 -4.83 16.53
C LYS A 503 -23.78 -4.67 15.06
N LEU A 504 -22.87 -4.18 14.20
CA LEU A 504 -23.13 -4.07 12.77
C LEU A 504 -23.24 -5.44 12.08
N ARG A 505 -22.41 -6.40 12.48
CA ARG A 505 -22.51 -7.79 11.98
C ARG A 505 -23.78 -8.47 12.47
N ASP A 506 -24.18 -8.24 13.71
CA ASP A 506 -25.42 -8.77 14.26
C ASP A 506 -26.64 -8.18 13.54
N ALA A 507 -26.63 -6.88 13.25
CA ALA A 507 -27.67 -6.22 12.45
C ALA A 507 -27.75 -6.78 11.02
N LEU A 508 -26.62 -7.05 10.38
CA LEU A 508 -26.56 -7.70 9.06
C LEU A 508 -27.11 -9.13 9.10
N ASN A 509 -26.72 -9.90 10.11
CA ASN A 509 -27.19 -11.27 10.30
C ASN A 509 -28.71 -11.30 10.57
N ALA A 510 -29.23 -10.35 11.35
CA ALA A 510 -30.67 -10.21 11.58
C ALA A 510 -31.42 -9.86 10.28
N ALA A 511 -30.88 -8.93 9.48
CA ALA A 511 -31.46 -8.54 8.20
C ALA A 511 -31.45 -9.69 7.16
N ASP A 512 -30.39 -10.51 7.15
CA ASP A 512 -30.27 -11.70 6.30
C ASP A 512 -31.22 -12.83 6.78
N GLN A 513 -31.40 -13.01 8.10
CA GLN A 513 -32.30 -14.01 8.68
C GLN A 513 -33.79 -13.70 8.47
N ASP A 514 -34.18 -12.42 8.52
CA ASP A 514 -35.55 -12.01 8.24
C ASP A 514 -35.97 -12.21 6.77
N GLY A 515 -35.02 -12.62 5.91
CA GLY A 515 -35.26 -12.88 4.50
C GLY A 515 -35.75 -11.63 3.78
N LEU A 516 -35.30 -10.44 4.22
CA LEU A 516 -35.70 -9.16 3.64
C LEU A 516 -35.36 -9.11 2.15
N ASP A 517 -34.19 -9.63 1.77
CA ASP A 517 -33.79 -9.77 0.36
C ASP A 517 -34.78 -10.63 -0.45
N ASN A 518 -35.23 -11.76 0.11
CA ASN A 518 -36.25 -12.61 -0.51
C ASN A 518 -37.65 -11.96 -0.58
N ARG A 519 -38.00 -11.08 0.37
CA ARG A 519 -39.29 -10.36 0.41
C ARG A 519 -39.32 -9.16 -0.53
N VAL A 520 -38.16 -8.58 -0.82
CA VAL A 520 -38.02 -7.48 -1.78
C VAL A 520 -37.93 -8.03 -3.22
N GLN A 521 -37.30 -9.21 -3.41
CA GLN A 521 -37.21 -9.88 -4.71
C GLN A 521 -38.49 -10.61 -5.17
N ARG A 522 -39.37 -11.04 -4.25
CA ARG A 522 -40.66 -11.69 -4.57
C ARG A 522 -41.82 -10.74 -4.41
#